data_AF-A0A3L7NVB9-F1
#
_entry.id   AF-A0A3L7NVB9-F1
#
_cell.length_a   1.000
_cell.length_b   1.000
_cell.length_c   1.000
_cell.angle_alpha   90.00
_cell.angle_beta   90.00
_cell.angle_gamma   90.00
#
_symmetry.space_group_name_H-M   'P 1'
#
loop_
_entity.id
_entity.type
_entity.pdbx_description
1 polymer ?
#
loop_
_entity_poly.entity_id
_entity_poly.type
_entity_poly.pdbx_seq_one_letter_code
_entity_poly.pdbx_strand_id
1 'polypeptide(L)'
;MKFALCYSIDSRLLRSGLRIMSDIGSETLPAPDSFEHLAAARREWIETVLRPWCHKSSLKELRKAEQEWFDIAGRADVKPTLWTWAWERFPVIVHPDLPGVNETSEVTLTLTDGSQVSGFPDGRRSQRGMLILIGISESSESITHGPISIDQIASIQ
;
A
#
# COMPACT_ATOMS: atom_id res chain seq x y z
N MET A 1 16.61 15.46 33.49
CA MET A 1 15.18 15.12 33.44
C MET A 1 15.06 13.61 33.27
N LYS A 2 14.58 12.93 34.32
CA LYS A 2 14.38 11.48 34.38
C LYS A 2 13.07 11.11 33.68
N PHE A 3 13.07 10.05 32.88
CA PHE A 3 11.90 9.18 32.75
C PHE A 3 12.39 7.73 32.71
N ALA A 4 12.31 7.09 33.89
CA ALA A 4 12.30 5.65 34.03
C ALA A 4 10.84 5.26 34.19
N LEU A 5 10.34 4.36 33.34
CA LEU A 5 9.08 3.66 33.55
C LEU A 5 9.41 2.17 33.64
N CYS A 6 9.52 1.70 34.88
CA CYS A 6 9.47 0.27 35.22
C CYS A 6 8.08 -0.27 34.88
N TYR A 7 7.99 -1.26 34.01
CA TYR A 7 6.82 -2.13 33.94
C TYR A 7 6.96 -3.22 35.01
N SER A 8 6.07 -3.16 36.01
CA SER A 8 5.89 -4.20 37.02
C SER A 8 4.96 -5.27 36.44
N ILE A 9 5.49 -6.46 36.14
CA ILE A 9 4.67 -7.63 35.79
C ILE A 9 4.49 -8.46 37.05
N ASP A 10 3.25 -8.49 37.53
CA ASP A 10 2.80 -9.30 38.66
C ASP A 10 2.91 -10.79 38.29
N SER A 11 3.78 -11.50 38.99
CA SER A 11 4.13 -12.89 38.76
C SER A 11 3.50 -13.76 39.83
N ARG A 12 2.20 -14.03 39.69
CA ARG A 12 1.53 -15.10 40.43
C ARG A 12 0.15 -15.39 39.82
N LEU A 13 0.11 -16.33 38.87
CA LEU A 13 -0.91 -17.37 38.75
C LEU A 13 -0.44 -18.40 37.71
N LEU A 14 0.39 -19.32 38.20
CA LEU A 14 0.62 -20.62 37.59
C LEU A 14 -0.70 -21.40 37.55
N ARG A 15 -1.05 -21.95 36.38
CA ARG A 15 -1.39 -23.38 36.22
C ARG A 15 -1.61 -23.75 34.75
N SER A 16 -0.71 -24.63 34.30
CA SER A 16 -0.88 -25.68 33.29
C SER A 16 -1.31 -25.29 31.86
N GLY A 17 -0.34 -25.36 30.94
CA GLY A 17 -0.64 -25.59 29.53
C GLY A 17 0.49 -25.18 28.59
N LEU A 18 1.31 -26.16 28.20
CA LEU A 18 2.14 -26.18 26.98
C LEU A 18 3.27 -25.15 26.84
N ARG A 19 4.49 -25.63 27.10
CA ARG A 19 5.76 -24.96 26.84
C ARG A 19 6.16 -25.21 25.38
N ILE A 20 6.05 -24.20 24.51
CA ILE A 20 6.82 -24.11 23.26
C ILE A 20 7.39 -22.67 23.16
N MET A 21 8.70 -22.57 23.39
CA MET A 21 9.69 -21.60 22.86
C MET A 21 9.30 -20.11 22.92
N SER A 22 9.74 -19.26 23.86
CA SER A 22 11.12 -18.78 24.14
C SER A 22 12.06 -18.74 22.94
N ASP A 23 12.00 -17.65 22.17
CA ASP A 23 13.12 -16.71 21.89
C ASP A 23 12.79 -15.90 20.63
N ILE A 24 12.25 -14.68 20.80
CA ILE A 24 12.47 -13.65 19.80
C ILE A 24 13.70 -12.91 20.28
N GLY A 25 14.86 -13.48 19.96
CA GLY A 25 16.13 -12.79 20.11
C GLY A 25 16.02 -11.46 19.37
N SER A 26 16.30 -10.36 20.06
CA SER A 26 16.60 -9.09 19.42
C SER A 26 17.91 -9.29 18.66
N GLU A 27 17.87 -9.92 17.49
CA GLU A 27 18.99 -9.95 16.56
C GLU A 27 19.24 -8.52 16.10
N THR A 28 20.22 -7.88 16.73
CA THR A 28 20.78 -6.63 16.23
C THR A 28 21.38 -6.94 14.86
N LEU A 29 20.70 -6.53 13.79
CA LEU A 29 21.28 -6.62 12.45
C LEU A 29 22.61 -5.86 12.45
N PRO A 30 23.72 -6.48 12.00
CA PRO A 30 25.00 -5.79 11.95
C PRO A 30 24.88 -4.54 11.08
N ALA A 31 25.52 -3.45 11.52
CA ALA A 31 25.58 -2.23 10.72
C ALA A 31 26.26 -2.54 9.37
N PRO A 32 25.79 -1.99 8.24
CA PRO A 32 26.42 -2.24 6.95
C PRO A 32 27.88 -1.77 6.94
N ASP A 33 28.79 -2.65 6.50
CA ASP A 33 30.24 -2.39 6.52
C ASP A 33 30.72 -1.37 5.46
N SER A 34 29.87 -1.03 4.49
CA SER A 34 30.14 -0.04 3.44
C SER A 34 28.88 0.71 3.02
N PHE A 35 29.07 1.83 2.30
CA PHE A 35 27.96 2.59 1.73
C PHE A 35 27.16 1.77 0.70
N GLU A 36 27.84 0.96 -0.11
CA GLU A 36 27.22 0.08 -1.11
C GLU A 36 26.32 -0.96 -0.43
N HIS A 37 26.78 -1.55 0.68
CA HIS A 37 25.98 -2.46 1.50
C HIS A 37 24.76 -1.74 2.10
N LEU A 38 24.94 -0.53 2.64
CA LEU A 38 23.83 0.27 3.17
C LEU A 38 22.79 0.59 2.09
N ALA A 39 23.23 1.00 0.90
CA ALA A 39 22.37 1.33 -0.23
C ALA A 39 21.67 0.08 -0.79
N ALA A 40 22.34 -1.08 -0.81
CA ALA A 40 21.74 -2.36 -1.18
C ALA A 40 20.65 -2.78 -0.18
N ALA A 41 20.96 -2.76 1.12
CA ALA A 41 20.01 -3.08 2.18
C ALA A 41 18.78 -2.17 2.15
N ARG A 42 18.96 -0.87 1.86
CA ARG A 42 17.85 0.07 1.72
C ARG A 42 16.93 -0.29 0.55
N ARG A 43 17.50 -0.60 -0.62
CA ARG A 43 16.74 -1.01 -1.82
C ARG A 43 16.01 -2.33 -1.58
N GLU A 44 16.68 -3.29 -0.98
CA GLU A 44 16.08 -4.58 -0.62
C GLU A 44 14.90 -4.39 0.32
N TRP A 45 15.01 -3.56 1.35
CA TRP A 45 13.88 -3.24 2.23
C TRP A 45 12.72 -2.57 1.48
N ILE A 46 13.00 -1.68 0.51
CA ILE A 46 11.94 -1.05 -0.29
C ILE A 46 11.17 -2.12 -1.07
N GLU A 47 11.88 -3.01 -1.76
CA GLU A 47 11.25 -4.02 -2.62
C GLU A 47 10.60 -5.16 -1.83
N THR A 48 11.16 -5.56 -0.69
CA THR A 48 10.68 -6.72 0.08
C THR A 48 9.71 -6.36 1.20
N VAL A 49 9.75 -5.11 1.68
CA VAL A 49 8.91 -4.65 2.80
C VAL A 49 7.97 -3.53 2.38
N LEU A 50 8.51 -2.38 1.94
CA LEU A 50 7.68 -1.17 1.76
C LEU A 50 6.70 -1.30 0.61
N ARG A 51 7.15 -1.72 -0.57
CA ARG A 51 6.30 -1.87 -1.75
C ARG A 51 5.22 -2.95 -1.54
N PRO A 52 5.53 -4.17 -1.04
CA PRO A 52 4.52 -5.15 -0.68
C PRO A 52 3.57 -4.68 0.43
N TRP A 53 4.03 -3.85 1.36
CA TRP A 53 3.15 -3.20 2.33
C TRP A 53 2.17 -2.25 1.64
N CYS A 54 2.61 -1.44 0.69
CA CYS A 54 1.73 -0.57 -0.10
C CYS A 54 0.68 -1.38 -0.87
N HIS A 55 1.01 -2.58 -1.36
CA HIS A 55 0.08 -3.46 -2.06
C HIS A 55 -1.04 -3.99 -1.17
N LYS A 56 -0.82 -4.22 0.12
CA LYS A 56 -1.81 -4.86 1.00
C LYS A 56 -2.52 -3.91 1.97
N SER A 57 -2.02 -2.69 2.15
CA SER A 57 -2.54 -1.75 3.14
C SER A 57 -3.93 -1.21 2.80
N SER A 58 -4.75 -0.90 3.80
CA SER A 58 -6.01 -0.18 3.54
C SER A 58 -5.75 1.25 3.06
N LEU A 59 -6.73 1.86 2.39
CA LEU A 59 -6.69 3.28 2.02
C LEU A 59 -6.39 4.19 3.21
N LYS A 60 -6.92 3.86 4.38
CA LYS A 60 -6.68 4.60 5.62
C LYS A 60 -5.20 4.62 5.99
N GLU A 61 -4.53 3.48 5.95
CA GLU A 61 -3.11 3.39 6.31
C GLU A 61 -2.22 4.02 5.23
N LEU A 62 -2.58 3.88 3.94
CA LEU A 62 -1.88 4.56 2.85
C LEU A 62 -1.92 6.09 3.02
N ARG A 63 -3.08 6.66 3.38
CA ARG A 63 -3.19 8.11 3.62
C ARG A 63 -2.36 8.61 4.80
N LYS A 64 -2.17 7.77 5.83
CA LYS A 64 -1.23 8.10 6.92
C LYS A 64 0.22 8.03 6.42
N ALA A 65 0.56 6.98 5.67
CA ALA A 65 1.90 6.86 5.09
C ALA A 65 2.24 8.03 4.15
N GLU A 66 1.27 8.57 3.40
CA GLU A 66 1.46 9.78 2.58
C GLU A 66 1.93 10.98 3.41
N GLN A 67 1.41 11.15 4.62
CA GLN A 67 1.78 12.27 5.51
C GLN A 67 3.21 12.12 6.04
N GLU A 68 3.60 10.88 6.32
CA GLU A 68 4.91 10.52 6.90
C GLU A 68 5.90 10.03 5.82
N TRP A 69 5.59 10.24 4.53
CA TRP A 69 6.30 9.56 3.45
C TRP A 69 7.77 9.99 3.38
N PHE A 70 8.06 11.24 3.74
CA PHE A 70 9.43 11.73 3.82
C PHE A 70 10.28 10.94 4.81
N ASP A 71 9.71 10.60 5.96
CA ASP A 71 10.42 9.84 7.00
C ASP A 71 10.53 8.35 6.65
N ILE A 72 9.55 7.82 5.91
CA ILE A 72 9.50 6.40 5.51
C ILE A 72 10.38 6.12 4.28
N ALA A 73 10.31 6.98 3.26
CA ALA A 73 10.86 6.76 1.92
C ALA A 73 11.91 7.82 1.50
N GLY A 74 12.18 8.83 2.35
CA GLY A 74 13.09 9.92 2.03
C GLY A 74 12.48 10.88 1.01
N ARG A 75 13.29 11.32 0.04
CA ARG A 75 12.86 12.30 -0.98
C ARG A 75 12.03 11.71 -2.13
N ALA A 76 11.59 10.47 -2.03
CA ALA A 76 10.81 9.82 -3.08
C ALA A 76 9.42 10.47 -3.18
N ASP A 77 9.00 10.84 -4.39
CA ASP A 77 7.67 11.42 -4.62
C ASP A 77 6.56 10.40 -4.33
N VAL A 78 5.54 10.83 -3.59
CA VAL A 78 4.42 9.97 -3.14
C VAL A 78 3.64 9.36 -4.30
N LYS A 79 3.41 10.14 -5.38
CA LYS A 79 2.60 9.69 -6.53
C LYS A 79 3.25 8.51 -7.29
N PRO A 80 4.50 8.61 -7.80
CA PRO A 80 5.17 7.51 -8.50
C PRO A 80 5.58 6.35 -7.57
N THR A 81 5.62 6.56 -6.25
CA THR A 81 5.93 5.49 -5.29
C THR A 81 4.68 5.01 -4.58
N LEU A 82 4.36 5.50 -3.38
CA LEU A 82 3.23 5.05 -2.55
C LEU A 82 1.97 4.73 -3.34
N TRP A 83 1.47 5.69 -4.13
CA TRP A 83 0.19 5.53 -4.82
C TRP A 83 0.26 4.61 -6.02
N THR A 84 1.34 4.66 -6.81
CA THR A 84 1.54 3.73 -7.93
C THR A 84 1.70 2.30 -7.42
N TRP A 85 2.53 2.10 -6.39
CA TRP A 85 2.68 0.81 -5.73
C TRP A 85 1.38 0.33 -5.11
N ALA A 86 0.56 1.20 -4.52
CA ALA A 86 -0.75 0.79 -4.05
C ALA A 86 -1.63 0.26 -5.19
N TRP A 87 -1.61 0.89 -6.36
CA TRP A 87 -2.39 0.47 -7.53
C TRP A 87 -1.85 -0.79 -8.22
N GLU A 88 -0.59 -1.18 -8.01
CA GLU A 88 -0.02 -2.45 -8.51
C GLU A 88 -0.73 -3.71 -8.00
N ARG A 89 -1.63 -3.59 -7.00
CA ARG A 89 -2.65 -4.61 -6.68
C ARG A 89 -3.43 -5.09 -7.90
N PHE A 90 -3.62 -4.19 -8.85
CA PHE A 90 -4.35 -4.41 -10.08
C PHE A 90 -3.42 -4.06 -11.26
N PRO A 91 -2.55 -5.00 -11.68
CA PRO A 91 -1.51 -4.71 -12.66
C PRO A 91 -2.00 -4.13 -13.98
N VAL A 92 -3.24 -4.43 -14.38
CA VAL A 92 -3.85 -3.95 -15.63
C VAL A 92 -4.06 -2.43 -15.68
N ILE A 93 -4.21 -1.76 -14.53
CA ILE A 93 -4.39 -0.31 -14.46
C ILE A 93 -3.10 0.45 -14.15
N VAL A 94 -1.93 -0.17 -14.17
CA VAL A 94 -0.64 0.52 -13.98
C VAL A 94 0.29 0.23 -15.14
N HIS A 95 1.10 1.20 -15.52
CA HIS A 95 2.15 1.02 -16.52
C HIS A 95 3.51 1.16 -15.86
N PRO A 96 4.49 0.27 -16.11
CA PRO A 96 5.81 0.33 -15.47
C PRO A 96 6.52 1.69 -15.60
N ASP A 97 6.32 2.35 -16.75
CA ASP A 97 6.98 3.62 -17.07
C ASP A 97 6.14 4.87 -16.77
N LEU A 98 4.88 4.75 -16.32
CA LEU A 98 4.00 5.89 -16.07
C LEU A 98 3.45 5.90 -14.64
N PRO A 99 3.56 7.04 -13.91
CA PRO A 99 3.07 7.11 -12.55
C PRO A 99 1.54 7.22 -12.49
N GLY A 100 0.93 6.48 -11.57
CA GLY A 100 -0.51 6.45 -11.35
C GLY A 100 -1.23 5.40 -12.21
N VAL A 101 -2.50 5.66 -12.51
CA VAL A 101 -3.34 4.72 -13.25
C VAL A 101 -3.18 4.90 -14.76
N ASN A 102 -3.24 3.79 -15.50
CA ASN A 102 -3.12 3.76 -16.95
C ASN A 102 -4.47 4.13 -17.61
N GLU A 103 -4.46 5.19 -18.41
CA GLU A 103 -5.65 5.75 -19.07
C GLU A 103 -5.88 5.17 -20.49
N THR A 104 -4.99 4.30 -20.99
CA THR A 104 -5.00 3.88 -22.41
C THR A 104 -5.98 2.75 -22.74
N SER A 105 -6.57 2.12 -21.75
CA SER A 105 -7.34 0.89 -21.92
C SER A 105 -8.61 0.94 -21.10
N GLU A 106 -9.71 0.50 -21.70
CA GLU A 106 -10.95 0.27 -20.96
C GLU A 106 -10.74 -0.89 -19.99
N VAL A 107 -11.28 -0.75 -18.78
CA VAL A 107 -11.22 -1.78 -17.75
C VAL A 107 -12.60 -2.07 -17.20
N THR A 108 -12.79 -3.27 -16.69
CA THR A 108 -13.98 -3.67 -15.94
C THR A 108 -13.61 -3.95 -14.50
N LEU A 109 -14.20 -3.19 -13.58
CA LEU A 109 -14.09 -3.38 -12.14
C LEU A 109 -15.17 -4.33 -11.67
N THR A 110 -14.79 -5.30 -10.84
CA THR A 110 -15.73 -5.98 -9.94
C THR A 110 -15.54 -5.40 -8.54
N LEU A 111 -16.59 -4.85 -7.97
CA LEU A 111 -16.57 -4.28 -6.62
C LEU A 111 -16.81 -5.38 -5.57
N THR A 112 -16.45 -5.09 -4.32
CA THR A 112 -16.61 -6.02 -3.19
C THR A 112 -18.07 -6.38 -2.89
N ASP A 113 -19.03 -5.56 -3.33
CA ASP A 113 -20.46 -5.85 -3.24
C ASP A 113 -20.99 -6.72 -4.40
N GLY A 114 -20.12 -7.09 -5.35
CA GLY A 114 -20.44 -7.89 -6.53
C GLY A 114 -20.91 -7.07 -7.74
N SER A 115 -21.11 -5.76 -7.60
CA SER A 115 -21.45 -4.89 -8.74
C SER A 115 -20.27 -4.74 -9.70
N GLN A 116 -20.57 -4.41 -10.96
CA GLN A 116 -19.58 -4.20 -12.00
C GLN A 116 -19.69 -2.81 -12.60
N VAL A 117 -18.52 -2.25 -12.95
CA VAL A 117 -18.39 -0.93 -13.55
C VAL A 117 -17.31 -0.99 -14.62
N SER A 118 -17.61 -0.51 -15.82
CA SER A 118 -16.64 -0.49 -16.93
C SER A 118 -16.37 0.93 -17.41
N GLY A 119 -15.16 1.17 -17.91
CA GLY A 119 -14.76 2.43 -18.53
C GLY A 119 -13.25 2.65 -18.55
N PHE A 120 -12.82 3.79 -19.07
CA PHE A 120 -11.42 4.20 -19.13
C PHE A 120 -11.01 4.91 -17.84
N PRO A 121 -9.90 4.54 -17.19
CA PRO A 121 -9.38 5.27 -16.05
C PRO A 121 -9.06 6.73 -16.41
N ASP A 122 -9.49 7.67 -15.57
CA ASP A 122 -9.07 9.07 -15.64
C ASP A 122 -7.99 9.31 -14.58
N GLY A 123 -6.73 9.25 -14.97
CA GLY A 123 -5.57 9.40 -14.07
C GLY A 123 -5.33 10.84 -13.60
N ARG A 124 -6.00 11.83 -14.19
CA ARG A 124 -5.98 13.22 -13.71
C ARG A 124 -6.90 13.38 -12.50
N ARG A 125 -8.08 12.76 -12.55
CA ARG A 125 -9.09 12.79 -11.48
C ARG A 125 -8.92 11.66 -10.45
N SER A 126 -8.28 10.55 -10.82
CA SER A 126 -7.97 9.45 -9.92
C SER A 126 -6.78 9.80 -9.03
N GLN A 127 -7.04 9.96 -7.73
CA GLN A 127 -6.04 10.44 -6.78
C GLN A 127 -6.17 9.69 -5.46
N ARG A 128 -5.03 9.44 -4.81
CA ARG A 128 -4.96 8.99 -3.42
C ARG A 128 -5.84 7.77 -3.11
N GLY A 129 -5.71 6.74 -3.94
CA GLY A 129 -6.47 5.49 -3.84
C GLY A 129 -7.95 5.60 -4.19
N MET A 130 -8.34 6.67 -4.90
CA MET A 130 -9.67 6.83 -5.48
C MET A 130 -9.57 6.75 -7.01
N LEU A 131 -10.35 5.88 -7.63
CA LEU A 131 -10.42 5.66 -9.07
C LEU A 131 -11.66 6.34 -9.65
N ILE A 132 -11.48 7.01 -10.78
CA ILE A 132 -12.56 7.56 -11.62
C ILE A 132 -12.49 6.84 -12.96
N LEU A 133 -13.62 6.31 -13.42
CA LEU A 133 -13.76 5.76 -14.77
C LEU A 133 -14.67 6.63 -15.63
N ILE A 134 -14.34 6.74 -16.91
CA ILE A 134 -15.18 7.37 -17.93
C ILE A 134 -15.70 6.25 -18.83
N GLY A 135 -17.01 6.02 -18.79
CA GLY A 135 -17.72 5.04 -19.62
C GLY A 135 -18.65 5.71 -20.63
N ILE A 136 -19.37 4.87 -21.37
CA ILE A 136 -20.40 5.28 -22.32
C ILE A 136 -21.70 4.58 -21.93
N SER A 137 -22.79 5.32 -21.81
CA SER A 137 -24.12 4.76 -21.55
C SER A 137 -24.73 4.11 -22.80
N GLU A 138 -25.84 3.40 -22.64
CA GLU A 138 -26.66 2.89 -23.75
C GLU A 138 -27.14 4.02 -24.70
N SER A 139 -27.32 5.23 -24.18
CA SER A 139 -27.67 6.43 -24.95
C SER A 139 -26.49 7.06 -25.71
N SER A 140 -25.31 6.44 -25.70
CA SER A 140 -24.06 6.99 -26.24
C SER A 140 -23.59 8.29 -25.57
N GLU A 141 -24.04 8.53 -24.35
CA GLU A 141 -23.59 9.67 -23.54
C GLU A 141 -22.41 9.26 -22.67
N SER A 142 -21.47 10.19 -22.46
CA SER A 142 -20.38 9.94 -21.51
C SER A 142 -20.93 9.90 -20.09
N ILE A 143 -20.62 8.82 -19.39
CA ILE A 143 -20.92 8.64 -17.97
C ILE A 143 -19.63 8.58 -17.17
N THR A 144 -19.63 9.18 -15.98
CA THR A 144 -18.51 9.08 -15.04
C THR A 144 -18.91 8.15 -13.91
N HIS A 145 -18.04 7.18 -13.61
CA HIS A 145 -18.17 6.32 -12.44
C HIS A 145 -17.15 6.70 -11.37
N GLY A 146 -17.60 6.67 -10.11
CA GLY A 146 -16.77 6.94 -8.93
C GLY A 146 -16.96 8.32 -8.30
N PRO A 147 -16.10 8.70 -7.35
CA PRO A 147 -14.84 8.03 -6.99
C PRO A 147 -15.02 6.67 -6.31
N ILE A 148 -14.31 5.65 -6.80
CA ILE A 148 -14.31 4.28 -6.28
C ILE A 148 -13.04 4.09 -5.44
N SER A 149 -13.18 3.70 -4.17
CA SER A 149 -12.04 3.43 -3.30
C SER A 149 -11.29 2.18 -3.75
N ILE A 150 -9.96 2.18 -3.66
CA ILE A 150 -9.11 0.99 -3.87
C ILE A 150 -9.52 -0.19 -2.99
N ASP A 151 -10.08 0.08 -1.79
CA ASP A 151 -10.56 -0.96 -0.86
C ASP A 151 -11.93 -1.54 -1.26
N GLN A 152 -12.66 -0.89 -2.19
CA GLN A 152 -13.94 -1.38 -2.71
C GLN A 152 -13.78 -2.25 -3.95
N ILE A 153 -12.57 -2.36 -4.51
CA ILE A 153 -12.32 -3.11 -5.74
C ILE A 153 -11.88 -4.53 -5.36
N ALA A 154 -12.62 -5.53 -5.85
CA ALA A 154 -12.26 -6.93 -5.70
C ALA A 154 -11.31 -7.40 -6.82
N SER A 155 -11.56 -6.98 -8.06
CA SER A 155 -10.70 -7.28 -9.21
C SER A 155 -10.87 -6.27 -10.34
N ILE A 156 -9.86 -6.18 -11.21
CA ILE A 156 -9.90 -5.40 -12.46
C ILE A 156 -9.44 -6.30 -13.60
N GLN A 157 -10.14 -6.22 -14.74
CA GLN A 157 -9.87 -6.94 -15.97
C GLN A 157 -9.80 -5.98 -17.15
#